data_AF-A0A8T3P9A2-F1
#
_entry.id   AF-A0A8T3P9A2-F1
#
_cell.length_a   1.000
_cell.length_b   1.000
_cell.length_c   1.000
_cell.angle_alpha   90.00
_cell.angle_beta   90.00
_cell.angle_gamma   90.00
#
_symmetry.space_group_name_H-M   'P 1'
#
loop_
_entity.id
_entity.type
_entity.pdbx_description
1 polymer ?
#
loop_
_entity_poly.entity_id
_entity_poly.type
_entity_poly.pdbx_seq_one_letter_code
_entity_poly.pdbx_strand_id
1 'polypeptide(L)'
;MEHDRLIEGVLRDLRYRAPLPPPWPEAFRAEAREFVVAMARYADELELRLRAWAEPVWRDYGDELRRQDADHLEQEARATAAQREAEQQRAMRLADRTERLWQLPGMRPDIAELRTTIERREITRVYHWTEAKNLESILQHGLRPRRWLRERRVATSFHSYGSPAKARQLEDYVGVMLRSHEGMIQHAHDPIVLELEPAVIGVAGTLFVPGNSARADLDVTNRASLTTVEAFDALFDDKAGDWLVDWQSEIWIPGHISPLSIMAVGVRAAETYDRLIAAWPRQFATWPHAVELAFTGTWNVPSMIVSVDDIRV
;
A
#
# COMPACT_ATOMS: atom_id res chain seq x y z
N MET A 1 50.41 20.25 -44.00
CA MET A 1 50.63 21.19 -42.88
C MET A 1 50.58 20.52 -41.51
N GLU A 2 49.63 19.61 -41.21
CA GLU A 2 49.61 18.93 -39.90
C GLU A 2 50.74 17.89 -39.72
N HIS A 3 51.13 17.19 -40.79
CA HIS A 3 52.24 16.22 -40.74
C HIS A 3 53.60 16.89 -40.45
N ASP A 4 53.89 18.07 -41.01
CA ASP A 4 55.15 18.79 -40.75
C ASP A 4 55.29 19.21 -39.29
N ARG A 5 54.17 19.58 -38.65
CA ARG A 5 54.13 19.92 -37.22
C ARG A 5 54.28 18.68 -36.32
N LEU A 6 53.70 17.54 -36.71
CA LEU A 6 53.86 16.28 -35.99
C LEU A 6 55.32 15.78 -36.07
N ILE A 7 55.93 15.88 -37.26
CA ILE A 7 57.35 15.57 -37.51
C ILE A 7 58.25 16.47 -36.64
N GLU A 8 58.01 17.79 -36.63
CA GLU A 8 58.79 18.70 -35.78
C GLU A 8 58.59 18.44 -34.28
N GLY A 9 57.39 18.02 -33.86
CA GLY A 9 57.10 17.65 -32.47
C GLY A 9 57.87 16.41 -32.02
N VAL A 10 57.78 15.31 -32.77
CA VAL A 10 58.50 14.05 -32.46
C VAL A 10 60.02 14.25 -32.51
N LEU A 11 60.53 14.99 -33.50
CA LEU A 11 61.95 15.32 -33.59
C LEU A 11 62.41 16.23 -32.44
N ARG A 12 61.53 17.09 -31.90
CA ARG A 12 61.81 17.94 -30.74
C ARG A 12 61.88 17.11 -29.46
N ASP A 13 60.99 16.15 -29.26
CA ASP A 13 61.01 15.29 -28.06
C ASP A 13 62.21 14.32 -28.05
N LEU A 14 62.63 13.81 -29.21
CA LEU A 14 63.85 13.01 -29.33
C LEU A 14 65.13 13.83 -29.06
N ARG A 15 65.13 15.14 -29.34
CA ARG A 15 66.25 16.05 -29.06
C ARG A 15 66.48 16.32 -27.57
N TYR A 16 65.50 16.05 -26.70
CA TYR A 16 65.59 16.37 -25.28
C TYR A 16 66.34 15.34 -24.42
N ARG A 17 66.85 14.23 -24.97
CA ARG A 17 67.52 13.17 -24.18
C ARG A 17 69.00 12.89 -24.51
N ALA A 18 69.64 13.61 -25.43
CA ALA A 18 71.08 13.47 -25.71
C ALA A 18 71.70 14.76 -26.29
N PRO A 19 73.01 15.04 -26.09
CA PRO A 19 73.69 16.16 -26.75
C PRO A 19 73.63 16.01 -28.27
N LEU A 20 73.35 17.13 -28.96
CA LEU A 20 73.08 17.19 -30.39
C LEU A 20 74.25 16.62 -31.22
N PRO A 21 74.03 15.63 -32.10
CA PRO A 21 75.00 15.28 -33.14
C PRO A 21 75.19 16.46 -34.11
N PRO A 22 76.33 16.52 -34.85
CA PRO A 22 76.53 17.48 -35.94
C PRO A 22 75.38 17.46 -36.96
N PRO A 23 75.17 18.51 -37.78
CA PRO A 23 74.08 18.55 -38.74
C PRO A 23 74.07 17.27 -39.57
N TRP A 24 72.99 16.50 -39.44
CA TRP A 24 72.85 15.25 -40.17
C TRP A 24 72.98 15.53 -41.66
N PRO A 25 73.77 14.73 -42.42
CA PRO A 25 73.86 14.85 -43.86
C PRO A 25 72.47 14.94 -44.47
N GLU A 26 72.30 15.75 -45.51
CA GLU A 26 70.99 16.01 -46.11
C GLU A 26 70.26 14.72 -46.52
N ALA A 27 71.03 13.72 -46.97
CA ALA A 27 70.54 12.35 -47.23
C ALA A 27 69.87 11.70 -46.01
N PHE A 28 70.46 11.81 -44.82
CA PHE A 28 69.89 11.24 -43.60
C PHE A 28 68.61 11.98 -43.18
N ARG A 29 68.54 13.31 -43.38
CA ARG A 29 67.33 14.08 -43.09
C ARG A 29 66.17 13.70 -44.03
N ALA A 30 66.47 13.36 -45.27
CA ALA A 30 65.48 12.83 -46.20
C ALA A 30 64.95 11.46 -45.74
N GLU A 31 65.83 10.52 -45.40
CA GLU A 31 65.46 9.20 -44.87
C GLU A 31 64.64 9.29 -43.56
N ALA A 32 65.03 10.17 -42.63
CA ALA A 32 64.28 10.37 -41.39
C ALA A 32 62.88 10.95 -41.63
N ARG A 33 62.70 11.85 -42.62
CA ARG A 33 61.38 12.36 -43.02
C ARG A 33 60.53 11.27 -43.65
N GLU A 34 61.10 10.46 -44.54
CA GLU A 34 60.40 9.32 -45.14
C GLU A 34 59.93 8.31 -44.07
N PHE A 35 60.78 8.03 -43.07
CA PHE A 35 60.42 7.16 -41.95
C PHE A 35 59.26 7.71 -41.11
N VAL A 36 59.27 8.99 -40.75
CA VAL A 36 58.17 9.58 -39.96
C VAL A 36 56.87 9.64 -40.77
N VAL A 37 56.93 9.95 -42.07
CA VAL A 37 55.75 9.89 -42.95
C VAL A 37 55.22 8.46 -43.06
N ALA A 38 56.10 7.46 -43.17
CA ALA A 38 55.69 6.06 -43.18
C ALA A 38 55.04 5.62 -41.86
N MET A 39 55.58 6.06 -40.71
CA MET A 39 55.00 5.79 -39.39
C MET A 39 53.64 6.48 -39.19
N ALA A 40 53.47 7.71 -39.67
CA ALA A 40 52.18 8.40 -39.62
C ALA A 40 51.13 7.67 -40.48
N ARG A 41 51.49 7.28 -41.71
CA ARG A 41 50.62 6.46 -42.57
C ARG A 41 50.25 5.12 -41.92
N TYR A 42 51.22 4.47 -41.27
CA TYR A 42 50.97 3.23 -40.55
C TYR A 42 50.02 3.42 -39.37
N ALA A 43 50.14 4.53 -38.63
CA ALA A 43 49.22 4.87 -37.55
C ALA A 43 47.80 5.14 -38.06
N ASP A 44 47.66 5.90 -39.16
CA ASP A 44 46.37 6.15 -39.80
C ASP A 44 45.74 4.84 -40.30
N GLU A 45 46.53 3.97 -40.94
CA GLU A 45 46.09 2.63 -41.38
C GLU A 45 45.69 1.74 -40.20
N LEU A 46 46.44 1.79 -39.09
CA LEU A 46 46.13 1.04 -37.88
C LEU A 46 44.82 1.54 -37.25
N GLU A 47 44.62 2.86 -37.15
CA GLU A 47 43.37 3.45 -36.67
C GLU A 47 42.19 3.05 -37.55
N LEU A 48 42.35 3.10 -38.88
CA LEU A 48 41.30 2.73 -39.82
C LEU A 48 40.95 1.24 -39.70
N ARG A 49 41.95 0.38 -39.52
CA ARG A 49 41.76 -1.06 -39.27
C ARG A 49 41.10 -1.32 -37.91
N LEU A 50 41.49 -0.60 -36.86
CA LEU A 50 40.89 -0.72 -35.54
C LEU A 50 39.43 -0.26 -35.55
N ARG A 51 39.10 0.84 -36.24
CA ARG A 51 37.71 1.28 -36.43
C ARG A 51 36.90 0.26 -37.23
N ALA A 52 37.44 -0.23 -38.35
CA ALA A 52 36.77 -1.23 -39.17
C ALA A 52 36.54 -2.56 -38.43
N TRP A 53 37.45 -2.93 -37.52
CA TRP A 53 37.31 -4.11 -36.67
C TRP A 53 36.35 -3.89 -35.49
N ALA A 54 36.41 -2.72 -34.85
CA ALA A 54 35.62 -2.41 -33.65
C ALA A 54 34.16 -2.05 -33.98
N GLU A 55 33.88 -1.43 -35.12
CA GLU A 55 32.53 -0.99 -35.47
C GLU A 55 31.48 -2.12 -35.51
N PRO A 56 31.75 -3.31 -36.11
CA PRO A 56 30.84 -4.45 -36.02
C PRO A 56 30.63 -4.92 -34.58
N VAL A 57 31.68 -4.99 -33.77
CA VAL A 57 31.61 -5.44 -32.36
C VAL A 57 30.76 -4.48 -31.52
N TRP A 58 30.96 -3.16 -31.68
CA TRP A 58 30.16 -2.16 -30.98
C TRP A 58 28.71 -2.14 -31.43
N ARG A 59 28.45 -2.40 -32.72
CA ARG A 59 27.09 -2.53 -33.25
C ARG A 59 26.38 -3.75 -32.66
N ASP A 60 27.02 -4.91 -32.69
CA ASP A 60 26.46 -6.15 -32.13
C ASP A 60 26.20 -6.01 -30.62
N TYR A 61 27.14 -5.40 -29.88
CA TYR A 61 26.97 -5.11 -28.45
C TYR A 61 25.81 -4.13 -28.20
N GLY A 62 25.69 -3.08 -29.01
CA GLY A 62 24.55 -2.15 -28.94
C GLY A 62 23.21 -2.81 -29.27
N ASP A 63 23.18 -3.75 -30.22
CA ASP A 63 21.99 -4.53 -30.56
C ASP A 63 21.62 -5.55 -29.47
N GLU A 64 22.61 -6.13 -28.79
CA GLU A 64 22.39 -6.98 -27.63
C GLU A 64 21.83 -6.20 -26.44
N LEU A 65 22.43 -5.05 -26.09
CA LEU A 65 21.91 -4.18 -25.03
C LEU A 65 20.47 -3.72 -25.33
N ARG A 66 20.17 -3.31 -26.57
CA ARG A 66 18.81 -2.93 -26.96
C ARG A 66 17.81 -4.08 -26.84
N ARG A 67 18.23 -5.32 -27.10
CA ARG A 67 17.39 -6.52 -26.90
C ARG A 67 17.15 -6.77 -25.42
N GLN A 68 18.19 -6.69 -24.59
CA GLN A 68 18.07 -6.85 -23.13
C GLN A 68 17.14 -5.80 -22.52
N ASP A 69 17.26 -4.53 -22.93
CA ASP A 69 16.36 -3.45 -22.51
C ASP A 69 14.92 -3.70 -22.96
N ALA A 70 14.72 -4.16 -24.20
CA ALA A 70 13.39 -4.49 -24.70
C ALA A 70 12.74 -5.65 -23.93
N ASP A 71 13.51 -6.70 -23.64
CA ASP A 71 13.06 -7.85 -22.84
C ASP A 71 12.71 -7.43 -21.40
N HIS A 72 13.53 -6.57 -20.79
CA HIS A 72 13.26 -6.03 -19.46
C HIS A 72 11.97 -5.20 -19.42
N LEU A 73 11.79 -4.27 -20.37
CA LEU A 73 10.57 -3.48 -20.50
C LEU A 73 9.33 -4.34 -20.76
N GLU A 74 9.46 -5.41 -21.57
CA GLU A 74 8.37 -6.34 -21.80
C GLU A 74 8.01 -7.12 -20.52
N GLN A 75 9.01 -7.56 -19.75
CA GLN A 75 8.78 -8.23 -18.46
C GLN A 75 8.11 -7.32 -17.45
N GLU A 76 8.54 -6.06 -17.33
CA GLU A 76 7.92 -5.06 -16.46
C GLU A 76 6.47 -4.77 -16.88
N ALA A 77 6.20 -4.65 -18.19
CA ALA A 77 4.87 -4.45 -18.72
C ALA A 77 3.94 -5.64 -18.41
N ARG A 78 4.43 -6.87 -18.57
CA ARG A 78 3.68 -8.10 -18.23
C ARG A 78 3.40 -8.19 -16.72
N ALA A 79 4.39 -7.89 -15.88
CA ALA A 79 4.23 -7.88 -14.42
C ALA A 79 3.17 -6.84 -14.00
N THR A 80 3.24 -5.64 -14.57
CA THR A 80 2.26 -4.56 -14.32
C THR A 80 0.86 -4.96 -14.77
N ALA A 81 0.71 -5.57 -15.95
CA ALA A 81 -0.58 -6.04 -16.45
C ALA A 81 -1.18 -7.14 -15.56
N ALA A 82 -0.37 -8.11 -15.15
CA ALA A 82 -0.80 -9.18 -14.25
C ALA A 82 -1.24 -8.65 -12.87
N GLN A 83 -0.52 -7.65 -12.34
CA GLN A 83 -0.90 -6.98 -11.10
C GLN A 83 -2.26 -6.28 -11.23
N ARG A 84 -2.48 -5.50 -12.30
CA ARG A 84 -3.75 -4.81 -12.56
C ARG A 84 -4.91 -5.78 -12.71
N GLU A 85 -4.71 -6.90 -13.42
CA GLU A 85 -5.74 -7.94 -13.56
C GLU A 85 -6.09 -8.56 -12.20
N ALA A 86 -5.09 -8.87 -11.37
CA ALA A 86 -5.30 -9.41 -10.03
C ALA A 86 -6.06 -8.44 -9.12
N GLU A 87 -5.71 -7.15 -9.17
CA GLU A 87 -6.40 -6.07 -8.45
C GLU A 87 -7.85 -5.92 -8.91
N GLN A 88 -8.12 -5.96 -10.22
CA GLN A 88 -9.46 -5.89 -10.78
C GLN A 88 -10.32 -7.10 -10.36
N GLN A 89 -9.78 -8.32 -10.47
CA GLN A 89 -10.48 -9.53 -10.02
C GLN A 89 -10.77 -9.48 -8.52
N ARG A 90 -9.84 -8.95 -7.72
CA ARG A 90 -10.02 -8.73 -6.28
C ARG A 90 -11.16 -7.74 -6.02
N ALA A 91 -11.17 -6.59 -6.68
CA ALA A 91 -12.22 -5.59 -6.55
C ALA A 91 -13.60 -6.16 -6.92
N MET A 92 -13.69 -6.95 -8.00
CA MET A 92 -14.92 -7.60 -8.42
C MET A 92 -15.43 -8.62 -7.39
N ARG A 93 -14.54 -9.45 -6.82
CA ARG A 93 -14.91 -10.40 -5.74
C ARG A 93 -15.40 -9.67 -4.49
N LEU A 94 -14.75 -8.56 -4.13
CA LEU A 94 -15.15 -7.75 -2.99
C LEU A 94 -16.53 -7.15 -3.22
N ALA A 95 -16.78 -6.54 -4.39
CA ALA A 95 -18.08 -5.96 -4.74
C ALA A 95 -19.21 -7.01 -4.73
N ASP A 96 -19.00 -8.20 -5.31
CA ASP A 96 -19.97 -9.32 -5.24
C ASP A 96 -20.23 -9.75 -3.78
N ARG A 97 -19.19 -9.82 -2.95
CA ARG A 97 -19.31 -10.13 -1.53
C ARG A 97 -20.13 -9.08 -0.78
N THR A 98 -19.80 -7.79 -0.96
CA THR A 98 -20.51 -6.66 -0.35
C THR A 98 -21.98 -6.66 -0.76
N GLU A 99 -22.28 -6.86 -2.06
CA GLU A 99 -23.65 -6.92 -2.58
C GLU A 99 -24.46 -8.05 -1.91
N ARG A 100 -23.89 -9.24 -1.77
CA ARG A 100 -24.55 -10.36 -1.08
C ARG A 100 -24.82 -10.07 0.38
N LEU A 101 -23.93 -9.33 1.07
CA LEU A 101 -24.13 -8.96 2.46
C LEU A 101 -25.34 -8.02 2.61
N TRP A 102 -25.52 -7.04 1.72
CA TRP A 102 -26.68 -6.15 1.73
C TRP A 102 -28.02 -6.86 1.52
N GLN A 103 -28.01 -8.08 0.99
CA GLN A 103 -29.19 -8.90 0.73
C GLN A 103 -29.50 -9.89 1.87
N LEU A 104 -28.70 -9.89 2.94
CA LEU A 104 -28.92 -10.81 4.06
C LEU A 104 -30.21 -10.49 4.83
N PRO A 105 -30.88 -11.51 5.41
CA PRO A 105 -31.97 -11.29 6.35
C PRO A 105 -31.50 -10.45 7.55
N GLY A 106 -32.37 -9.56 8.04
CA GLY A 106 -32.07 -8.72 9.20
C GLY A 106 -31.40 -7.38 8.86
N MET A 107 -31.32 -7.01 7.58
CA MET A 107 -31.02 -5.63 7.18
C MET A 107 -32.16 -4.68 7.55
N ARG A 108 -31.79 -3.42 7.80
CA ARG A 108 -32.74 -2.34 8.13
C ARG A 108 -33.69 -2.04 6.96
N PRO A 109 -34.91 -1.52 7.22
CA PRO A 109 -35.88 -1.23 6.16
C PRO A 109 -35.46 -0.09 5.22
N ASP A 110 -34.68 0.87 5.72
CA ASP A 110 -34.13 2.05 5.03
C ASP A 110 -32.75 1.78 4.39
N ILE A 111 -32.43 0.50 4.12
CA ILE A 111 -31.08 0.10 3.69
C ILE A 111 -30.64 0.72 2.36
N ALA A 112 -31.57 0.90 1.42
CA ALA A 112 -31.26 1.51 0.13
C ALA A 112 -30.79 2.97 0.30
N GLU A 113 -31.46 3.72 1.18
CA GLU A 113 -31.11 5.12 1.48
C GLU A 113 -29.77 5.21 2.22
N LEU A 114 -29.57 4.36 3.24
CA LEU A 114 -28.29 4.29 3.94
C LEU A 114 -27.15 3.96 2.97
N ARG A 115 -27.34 2.98 2.08
CA ARG A 115 -26.35 2.58 1.08
C ARG A 115 -25.98 3.74 0.17
N THR A 116 -26.95 4.50 -0.34
CA THR A 116 -26.67 5.71 -1.13
C THR A 116 -25.85 6.73 -0.34
N THR A 117 -26.11 6.92 0.95
CA THR A 117 -25.30 7.82 1.79
C THR A 117 -23.88 7.30 2.03
N ILE A 118 -23.71 5.99 2.26
CA ILE A 118 -22.39 5.35 2.40
C ILE A 118 -21.57 5.50 1.12
N GLU A 119 -22.19 5.22 -0.04
CA GLU A 119 -21.56 5.33 -1.36
C GLU A 119 -21.19 6.79 -1.68
N ARG A 120 -22.09 7.73 -1.42
CA ARG A 120 -21.84 9.18 -1.61
C ARG A 120 -20.65 9.67 -0.78
N ARG A 121 -20.45 9.12 0.42
CA ARG A 121 -19.35 9.47 1.33
C ARG A 121 -18.11 8.61 1.11
N GLU A 122 -18.09 7.77 0.08
CA GLU A 122 -16.97 6.90 -0.29
C GLU A 122 -16.49 6.00 0.88
N ILE A 123 -17.43 5.60 1.74
CA ILE A 123 -17.14 4.72 2.89
C ILE A 123 -16.98 3.30 2.38
N THR A 124 -15.74 2.95 2.10
CA THR A 124 -15.35 1.64 1.55
C THR A 124 -15.10 0.59 2.62
N ARG A 125 -15.00 1.00 3.90
CA ARG A 125 -14.64 0.12 5.01
C ARG A 125 -15.02 0.69 6.37
N VAL A 126 -15.16 -0.23 7.31
CA VAL A 126 -15.45 0.02 8.72
C VAL A 126 -14.39 -0.69 9.54
N TYR A 127 -14.03 -0.14 10.69
CA TYR A 127 -12.90 -0.61 11.47
C TYR A 127 -13.33 -1.14 12.83
N HIS A 128 -12.67 -2.18 13.29
CA HIS A 128 -12.72 -2.64 14.67
C HIS A 128 -11.31 -2.95 15.14
N TRP A 129 -10.86 -2.39 16.26
CA TRP A 129 -9.55 -2.71 16.80
C TRP A 129 -9.68 -3.69 17.97
N THR A 130 -8.69 -4.57 18.12
CA THR A 130 -8.62 -5.56 19.20
C THR A 130 -7.15 -5.91 19.48
N GLU A 131 -6.88 -6.77 20.44
CA GLU A 131 -5.54 -7.33 20.64
C GLU A 131 -5.32 -8.56 19.75
N ALA A 132 -4.11 -8.74 19.24
CA ALA A 132 -3.72 -9.83 18.33
C ALA A 132 -4.07 -11.22 18.90
N LYS A 133 -3.97 -11.40 20.22
CA LYS A 133 -4.32 -12.66 20.91
C LYS A 133 -5.78 -13.08 20.73
N ASN A 134 -6.67 -12.15 20.38
CA ASN A 134 -8.09 -12.42 20.16
C ASN A 134 -8.38 -12.83 18.70
N LEU A 135 -7.42 -12.64 17.79
CA LEU A 135 -7.63 -12.80 16.36
C LEU A 135 -8.18 -14.19 16.04
N GLU A 136 -7.54 -15.25 16.50
CA GLU A 136 -7.97 -16.62 16.22
C GLU A 136 -9.45 -16.86 16.58
N SER A 137 -9.87 -16.46 17.78
CA SER A 137 -11.27 -16.58 18.21
C SER A 137 -12.21 -15.74 17.35
N ILE A 138 -11.80 -14.56 16.91
CA ILE A 138 -12.62 -13.68 16.06
C ILE A 138 -12.76 -14.27 14.66
N LEU A 139 -11.71 -14.87 14.11
CA LEU A 139 -11.76 -15.52 12.80
C LEU A 139 -12.64 -16.79 12.84
N GLN A 140 -12.64 -17.52 13.95
CA GLN A 140 -13.50 -18.70 14.12
C GLN A 140 -14.96 -18.37 14.45
N HIS A 141 -15.21 -17.31 15.21
CA HIS A 141 -16.53 -17.06 15.81
C HIS A 141 -17.13 -15.70 15.49
N GLY A 142 -16.45 -14.84 14.75
CA GLY A 142 -16.83 -13.46 14.52
C GLY A 142 -16.60 -12.56 15.72
N LEU A 143 -16.94 -11.28 15.57
CA LEU A 143 -16.95 -10.34 16.69
C LEU A 143 -18.21 -10.56 17.52
N ARG A 144 -18.02 -10.60 18.84
CA ARG A 144 -19.07 -10.93 19.80
C ARG A 144 -19.35 -9.77 20.76
N PRO A 145 -20.62 -9.58 21.15
CA PRO A 145 -20.99 -8.50 22.06
C PRO A 145 -20.54 -8.85 23.49
N ARG A 146 -20.37 -7.83 24.33
CA ARG A 146 -19.83 -7.99 25.70
C ARG A 146 -20.63 -8.95 26.56
N ARG A 147 -21.96 -8.95 26.43
CA ARG A 147 -22.82 -9.89 27.15
C ARG A 147 -22.49 -11.34 26.81
N TRP A 148 -22.34 -11.66 25.53
CA TRP A 148 -22.00 -13.01 25.07
C TRP A 148 -20.64 -13.48 25.62
N LEU A 149 -19.65 -12.58 25.61
CA LEU A 149 -18.31 -12.85 26.16
C LEU A 149 -18.37 -13.12 27.66
N ARG A 150 -19.13 -12.29 28.40
CA ARG A 150 -19.34 -12.44 29.85
C ARG A 150 -20.05 -13.76 30.20
N GLU A 151 -21.11 -14.11 29.48
CA GLU A 151 -21.86 -15.36 29.67
C GLU A 151 -20.98 -16.60 29.46
N ARG A 152 -19.95 -16.49 28.60
CA ARG A 152 -18.97 -17.55 28.33
C ARG A 152 -17.66 -17.42 29.12
N ARG A 153 -17.60 -16.47 30.06
CA ARG A 153 -16.42 -16.21 30.91
C ARG A 153 -15.16 -15.91 30.09
N VAL A 154 -15.31 -15.32 28.90
CA VAL A 154 -14.18 -14.82 28.12
C VAL A 154 -13.70 -13.53 28.78
N ALA A 155 -12.42 -13.47 29.13
CA ALA A 155 -11.82 -12.28 29.72
C ALA A 155 -11.88 -11.12 28.70
N THR A 156 -12.35 -9.97 29.15
CA THR A 156 -12.42 -8.76 28.32
C THR A 156 -11.69 -7.63 29.01
N SER A 157 -10.94 -6.83 28.26
CA SER A 157 -10.28 -5.63 28.81
C SER A 157 -11.34 -4.66 29.37
N PHE A 158 -11.02 -4.01 30.49
CA PHE A 158 -11.89 -3.02 31.10
C PHE A 158 -12.15 -1.87 30.11
N HIS A 159 -13.42 -1.48 29.98
CA HIS A 159 -13.83 -0.34 29.16
C HIS A 159 -14.94 0.40 29.92
N SER A 160 -14.82 1.72 30.00
CA SER A 160 -15.81 2.57 30.67
C SER A 160 -16.78 3.12 29.65
N TYR A 161 -18.08 2.90 29.87
CA TYR A 161 -19.17 3.47 29.06
C TYR A 161 -19.75 4.75 29.70
N GLY A 162 -18.97 5.43 30.54
CA GLY A 162 -19.41 6.61 31.30
C GLY A 162 -20.40 6.32 32.44
N SER A 163 -21.22 5.26 32.34
CA SER A 163 -22.09 4.78 33.43
C SER A 163 -22.41 3.28 33.33
N PRO A 164 -22.76 2.62 34.46
CA PRO A 164 -23.23 1.22 34.44
C PRO A 164 -24.54 1.02 33.66
N ALA A 165 -25.42 2.03 33.62
CA ALA A 165 -26.65 1.96 32.86
C ALA A 165 -26.38 1.90 31.36
N LYS A 166 -25.46 2.74 30.87
CA LYS A 166 -25.03 2.74 29.47
C LYS A 166 -24.33 1.45 29.09
N ALA A 167 -23.45 0.94 29.96
CA ALA A 167 -22.80 -0.36 29.76
C ALA A 167 -23.82 -1.48 29.52
N ARG A 168 -24.92 -1.53 30.30
CA ARG A 168 -26.02 -2.49 30.09
C ARG A 168 -26.83 -2.24 28.82
N GLN A 169 -26.88 -1.02 28.32
CA GLN A 169 -27.60 -0.71 27.08
C GLN A 169 -26.80 -1.12 25.83
N LEU A 170 -25.47 -1.12 25.90
CA LEU A 170 -24.58 -1.44 24.79
C LEU A 170 -24.00 -2.87 24.87
N GLU A 171 -24.28 -3.63 25.92
CA GLU A 171 -23.67 -4.96 26.12
C GLU A 171 -24.05 -6.00 25.07
N ASP A 172 -25.16 -5.78 24.35
CA ASP A 172 -25.66 -6.61 23.26
C ASP A 172 -25.16 -6.14 21.87
N TYR A 173 -24.23 -5.19 21.83
CA TYR A 173 -23.71 -4.60 20.60
C TYR A 173 -22.19 -4.82 20.46
N VAL A 174 -21.71 -4.78 19.22
CA VAL A 174 -20.31 -4.69 18.84
C VAL A 174 -20.03 -3.28 18.34
N GLY A 175 -19.09 -2.59 18.97
CA GLY A 175 -18.65 -1.26 18.55
C GLY A 175 -17.68 -1.35 17.37
N VAL A 176 -17.92 -0.54 16.35
CA VAL A 176 -17.08 -0.35 15.18
C VAL A 176 -16.94 1.16 14.89
N MET A 177 -15.96 1.53 14.06
CA MET A 177 -15.58 2.92 13.82
C MET A 177 -15.41 3.17 12.33
N LEU A 178 -15.56 4.42 11.89
CA LEU A 178 -15.30 4.81 10.50
C LEU A 178 -13.83 5.18 10.26
N ARG A 179 -13.05 5.37 11.33
CA ARG A 179 -11.61 5.65 11.28
C ARG A 179 -10.89 4.84 12.37
N SER A 180 -9.59 4.61 12.22
CA SER A 180 -8.82 3.97 13.28
C SER A 180 -8.63 4.95 14.46
N HIS A 181 -9.04 4.57 15.67
CA HIS A 181 -8.87 5.42 16.87
C HIS A 181 -7.43 5.33 17.40
N GLU A 182 -6.47 5.91 16.68
CA GLU A 182 -5.03 5.76 16.98
C GLU A 182 -4.69 6.09 18.44
N GLY A 183 -5.30 7.14 18.99
CA GLY A 183 -5.11 7.56 20.38
C GLY A 183 -5.54 6.51 21.40
N MET A 184 -6.50 5.65 21.10
CA MET A 184 -6.88 4.51 21.94
C MET A 184 -5.99 3.28 21.67
N ILE A 185 -5.73 3.00 20.39
CA ILE A 185 -5.00 1.81 19.94
C ILE A 185 -3.56 1.81 20.45
N GLN A 186 -2.90 2.97 20.51
CA GLN A 186 -1.52 3.09 21.00
C GLN A 186 -1.30 2.65 22.45
N HIS A 187 -2.37 2.54 23.25
CA HIS A 187 -2.30 2.10 24.65
C HIS A 187 -2.51 0.58 24.80
N ALA A 188 -2.85 -0.13 23.73
CA ALA A 188 -2.97 -1.58 23.74
C ALA A 188 -1.60 -2.25 23.53
N HIS A 189 -1.41 -3.41 24.17
CA HIS A 189 -0.11 -4.11 24.20
C HIS A 189 0.30 -4.66 22.82
N ASP A 190 -0.66 -5.19 22.07
CA ASP A 190 -0.41 -5.84 20.78
C ASP A 190 -1.62 -5.65 19.87
N PRO A 191 -1.87 -4.41 19.41
CA PRO A 191 -3.12 -4.09 18.74
C PRO A 191 -3.11 -4.56 17.28
N ILE A 192 -4.29 -4.94 16.81
CA ILE A 192 -4.59 -5.17 15.40
C ILE A 192 -5.86 -4.43 15.04
N VAL A 193 -5.99 -4.06 13.76
CA VAL A 193 -7.18 -3.43 13.21
C VAL A 193 -7.82 -4.38 12.22
N LEU A 194 -9.10 -4.68 12.41
CA LEU A 194 -9.91 -5.43 11.48
C LEU A 194 -10.60 -4.44 10.55
N GLU A 195 -10.40 -4.61 9.25
CA GLU A 195 -11.23 -3.97 8.23
C GLU A 195 -12.46 -4.84 7.98
N LEU A 196 -13.61 -4.21 8.07
CA LEU A 196 -14.92 -4.81 7.93
C LEU A 196 -15.63 -4.23 6.71
N GLU A 197 -16.43 -5.07 6.08
CA GLU A 197 -17.38 -4.70 5.03
C GLU A 197 -18.30 -3.57 5.50
N PRO A 198 -18.49 -2.50 4.71
CA PRO A 198 -19.46 -1.46 5.04
C PRO A 198 -20.87 -2.00 5.28
N ALA A 199 -21.24 -3.11 4.63
CA ALA A 199 -22.53 -3.77 4.80
C ALA A 199 -22.90 -4.11 6.26
N VAL A 200 -21.91 -4.24 7.16
CA VAL A 200 -22.18 -4.52 8.58
C VAL A 200 -23.00 -3.42 9.26
N ILE A 201 -22.92 -2.16 8.80
CA ILE A 201 -23.70 -1.04 9.39
C ILE A 201 -25.16 -1.01 8.91
N GLY A 202 -25.48 -1.86 7.94
CA GLY A 202 -26.83 -2.08 7.41
C GLY A 202 -27.77 -2.88 8.31
N VAL A 203 -27.22 -3.55 9.32
CA VAL A 203 -27.98 -4.45 10.20
C VAL A 203 -29.05 -3.67 10.95
N ALA A 204 -30.28 -4.20 10.98
CA ALA A 204 -31.41 -3.59 11.66
C ALA A 204 -31.11 -3.40 13.15
N GLY A 205 -31.37 -2.20 13.66
CA GLY A 205 -31.08 -1.83 15.04
C GLY A 205 -29.66 -1.30 15.28
N THR A 206 -28.84 -1.13 14.24
CA THR A 206 -27.55 -0.42 14.31
C THR A 206 -27.73 0.99 14.85
N LEU A 207 -26.95 1.34 15.87
CA LEU A 207 -26.96 2.69 16.46
C LEU A 207 -25.81 3.51 15.89
N PHE A 208 -26.11 4.72 15.44
CA PHE A 208 -25.15 5.71 14.99
C PHE A 208 -24.96 6.76 16.07
N VAL A 209 -23.77 6.79 16.67
CA VAL A 209 -23.47 7.65 17.81
C VAL A 209 -22.50 8.76 17.36
N PRO A 210 -22.95 10.03 17.27
CA PRO A 210 -22.15 11.14 16.71
C PRO A 210 -21.06 11.68 17.66
N GLY A 211 -20.57 10.81 18.55
CA GLY A 211 -19.53 11.15 19.51
C GLY A 211 -19.05 9.93 20.29
N ASN A 212 -18.09 10.16 21.18
CA ASN A 212 -17.59 9.10 22.05
C ASN A 212 -18.70 8.57 22.99
N SER A 213 -19.06 7.30 22.87
CA SER A 213 -20.12 6.68 23.68
C SER A 213 -19.78 6.66 25.18
N ALA A 214 -18.51 6.78 25.57
CA ALA A 214 -18.09 6.88 26.97
C ALA A 214 -18.43 8.24 27.63
N ARG A 215 -18.78 9.28 26.86
CA ARG A 215 -19.15 10.57 27.43
C ARG A 215 -20.45 10.49 28.23
N ALA A 216 -20.49 11.08 29.42
CA ALA A 216 -21.66 10.98 30.31
C ALA A 216 -22.91 11.70 29.77
N ASP A 217 -22.71 12.74 28.95
CA ASP A 217 -23.77 13.58 28.36
C ASP A 217 -24.45 12.94 27.14
N LEU A 218 -23.85 11.89 26.57
CA LEU A 218 -24.42 11.21 25.41
C LEU A 218 -25.48 10.19 25.83
N ASP A 219 -26.73 10.46 25.49
CA ASP A 219 -27.87 9.59 25.77
C ASP A 219 -28.05 8.52 24.68
N VAL A 220 -27.93 7.24 25.07
CA VAL A 220 -28.21 6.09 24.20
C VAL A 220 -29.54 5.40 24.54
N THR A 221 -30.34 5.99 25.44
CA THR A 221 -31.65 5.46 25.82
C THR A 221 -32.68 5.62 24.70
N ASN A 222 -32.62 6.74 23.96
CA ASN A 222 -33.46 6.98 22.78
C ASN A 222 -32.92 6.24 21.55
N ARG A 223 -32.97 4.90 21.58
CA ARG A 223 -32.43 4.06 20.51
C ARG A 223 -33.07 4.35 19.15
N ALA A 224 -34.37 4.66 19.13
CA ALA A 224 -35.11 4.91 17.89
C ALA A 224 -34.55 6.10 17.09
N SER A 225 -34.09 7.16 17.77
CA SER A 225 -33.48 8.30 17.09
C SER A 225 -32.05 8.04 16.63
N LEU A 226 -31.37 7.02 17.16
CA LEU A 226 -30.00 6.66 16.78
C LEU A 226 -29.95 5.63 15.64
N THR A 227 -31.11 5.09 15.23
CA THR A 227 -31.22 4.07 14.19
C THR A 227 -31.69 4.63 12.85
N THR A 228 -31.58 5.94 12.60
CA THR A 228 -32.04 6.53 11.33
C THR A 228 -30.89 6.92 10.42
N VAL A 229 -31.15 7.15 9.14
CA VAL A 229 -30.15 7.69 8.20
C VAL A 229 -29.69 9.09 8.63
N GLU A 230 -30.58 9.89 9.23
CA GLU A 230 -30.21 11.21 9.76
C GLU A 230 -29.21 11.10 10.91
N ALA A 231 -29.33 10.07 11.77
CA ALA A 231 -28.35 9.81 12.81
C ALA A 231 -26.99 9.37 12.24
N PHE A 232 -27.00 8.65 11.12
CA PHE A 232 -25.78 8.35 10.38
C PHE A 232 -25.15 9.60 9.77
N ASP A 233 -25.94 10.46 9.13
CA ASP A 233 -25.47 11.73 8.59
C ASP A 233 -24.93 12.66 9.67
N ALA A 234 -25.50 12.62 10.88
CA ALA A 234 -25.03 13.40 12.04
C ALA A 234 -23.65 12.99 12.56
N LEU A 235 -23.08 11.86 12.10
CA LEU A 235 -21.69 11.52 12.39
C LEU A 235 -20.71 12.47 11.70
N PHE A 236 -21.15 13.19 10.66
CA PHE A 236 -20.31 14.00 9.79
C PHE A 236 -20.60 15.51 9.93
N ASP A 237 -19.56 16.32 9.78
CA ASP A 237 -19.62 17.80 9.91
C ASP A 237 -20.35 18.45 8.73
N ASP A 238 -20.40 17.77 7.58
CA ASP A 238 -21.12 18.21 6.39
C ASP A 238 -21.93 17.06 5.77
N LYS A 239 -22.95 17.40 4.98
CA LYS A 239 -23.78 16.47 4.21
C LYS A 239 -23.04 15.83 3.03
N ALA A 240 -22.00 16.49 2.52
CA ALA A 240 -21.22 16.04 1.37
C ALA A 240 -19.79 15.60 1.71
N GLY A 241 -19.20 16.07 2.82
CA GLY A 241 -17.85 15.67 3.25
C GLY A 241 -17.76 14.30 3.95
N ASP A 242 -16.54 13.82 4.20
CA ASP A 242 -16.25 12.58 4.94
C ASP A 242 -15.71 12.84 6.36
N TRP A 243 -15.62 14.12 6.75
CA TRP A 243 -15.12 14.57 8.04
C TRP A 243 -16.13 14.26 9.14
N LEU A 244 -15.69 13.53 10.15
CA LEU A 244 -16.51 13.22 11.32
C LEU A 244 -16.60 14.45 12.23
N VAL A 245 -17.77 14.70 12.81
CA VAL A 245 -17.96 15.74 13.84
C VAL A 245 -17.06 15.47 15.05
N ASP A 246 -16.99 14.20 15.44
CA ASP A 246 -16.12 13.70 16.50
C ASP A 246 -15.31 12.52 15.92
N TRP A 247 -13.99 12.62 15.98
CA TRP A 247 -13.08 11.56 15.52
C TRP A 247 -13.27 10.25 16.30
N GLN A 248 -13.93 10.29 17.46
CA GLN A 248 -14.32 9.15 18.29
C GLN A 248 -15.78 8.70 18.08
N SER A 249 -16.43 9.11 16.99
CA SER A 249 -17.78 8.62 16.66
C SER A 249 -17.77 7.10 16.51
N GLU A 250 -18.77 6.45 17.11
CA GLU A 250 -18.88 5.00 17.14
C GLU A 250 -20.19 4.54 16.51
N ILE A 251 -20.13 3.38 15.86
CA ILE A 251 -21.29 2.68 15.32
C ILE A 251 -21.44 1.38 16.10
N TRP A 252 -22.64 1.14 16.62
CA TRP A 252 -22.93 -0.03 17.46
C TRP A 252 -23.80 -1.01 16.69
N ILE A 253 -23.22 -2.15 16.30
CA ILE A 253 -23.90 -3.20 15.54
C ILE A 253 -24.52 -4.20 16.51
N PRO A 254 -25.84 -4.48 16.44
CA PRO A 254 -26.47 -5.39 17.38
C PRO A 254 -26.02 -6.84 17.13
N GLY A 255 -25.81 -7.57 18.23
CA GLY A 255 -25.48 -8.97 18.19
C GLY A 255 -24.05 -9.23 17.72
N HIS A 256 -23.90 -10.03 16.66
CA HIS A 256 -22.63 -10.59 16.22
C HIS A 256 -22.29 -10.12 14.80
N ILE A 257 -21.02 -9.77 14.59
CA ILE A 257 -20.49 -9.50 13.24
C ILE A 257 -19.80 -10.76 12.75
N SER A 258 -20.26 -11.24 11.59
CA SER A 258 -19.77 -12.46 10.97
C SER A 258 -18.26 -12.39 10.68
N PRO A 259 -17.52 -13.50 10.87
CA PRO A 259 -16.14 -13.57 10.39
C PRO A 259 -16.03 -13.28 8.89
N LEU A 260 -17.10 -13.57 8.11
CA LEU A 260 -17.17 -13.32 6.67
C LEU A 260 -17.14 -11.84 6.30
N SER A 261 -17.48 -10.96 7.24
CA SER A 261 -17.44 -9.53 7.04
C SER A 261 -16.04 -8.95 7.20
N ILE A 262 -15.07 -9.72 7.67
CA ILE A 262 -13.68 -9.28 7.79
C ILE A 262 -13.03 -9.33 6.41
N MET A 263 -12.49 -8.19 5.98
CA MET A 263 -11.79 -8.00 4.70
C MET A 263 -10.29 -8.17 4.88
N ALA A 264 -9.73 -7.53 5.90
CA ALA A 264 -8.30 -7.51 6.17
C ALA A 264 -8.02 -7.34 7.66
N VAL A 265 -6.78 -7.67 8.02
CA VAL A 265 -6.19 -7.46 9.35
C VAL A 265 -4.96 -6.58 9.16
N GLY A 266 -5.08 -5.33 9.58
CA GLY A 266 -3.97 -4.37 9.64
C GLY A 266 -3.14 -4.56 10.90
N VAL A 267 -1.83 -4.58 10.73
CA VAL A 267 -0.84 -4.68 11.81
C VAL A 267 0.22 -3.59 11.66
N ARG A 268 0.49 -2.87 12.74
CA ARG A 268 1.51 -1.81 12.74
C ARG A 268 2.91 -2.30 13.09
N ALA A 269 3.05 -3.25 14.02
CA ALA A 269 4.35 -3.74 14.48
C ALA A 269 4.85 -4.90 13.61
N ALA A 270 6.11 -4.83 13.17
CA ALA A 270 6.70 -5.86 12.30
C ALA A 270 6.75 -7.21 13.02
N GLU A 271 7.09 -7.21 14.31
CA GLU A 271 7.17 -8.41 15.14
C GLU A 271 5.82 -9.11 15.27
N THR A 272 4.74 -8.33 15.41
CA THR A 272 3.36 -8.86 15.43
C THR A 272 3.00 -9.45 14.08
N TYR A 273 3.34 -8.77 12.98
CA TYR A 273 3.09 -9.25 11.63
C TYR A 273 3.84 -10.56 11.35
N ASP A 274 5.14 -10.61 11.62
CA ASP A 274 5.99 -11.80 11.43
C ASP A 274 5.49 -13.01 12.23
N ARG A 275 5.06 -12.77 13.47
CA ARG A 275 4.48 -13.83 14.31
C ARG A 275 3.15 -14.33 13.74
N LEU A 276 2.28 -13.43 13.29
CA LEU A 276 0.98 -13.79 12.71
C LEU A 276 1.13 -14.52 11.37
N ILE A 277 1.99 -14.05 10.46
CA ILE A 277 2.21 -14.70 9.17
C ILE A 277 2.85 -16.08 9.32
N ALA A 278 3.77 -16.26 10.28
CA ALA A 278 4.37 -17.56 10.57
C ALA A 278 3.35 -18.56 11.14
N ALA A 279 2.38 -18.08 11.91
CA ALA A 279 1.30 -18.89 12.47
C ALA A 279 0.16 -19.13 11.46
N TRP A 280 0.02 -18.26 10.45
CA TRP A 280 -1.13 -18.20 9.56
C TRP A 280 -1.47 -19.52 8.85
N PRO A 281 -0.51 -20.24 8.23
CA PRO A 281 -0.81 -21.50 7.58
C PRO A 281 -1.25 -22.59 8.56
N ARG A 282 -0.84 -22.54 9.83
CA ARG A 282 -1.24 -23.55 10.82
C ARG A 282 -2.60 -23.23 11.42
N GLN A 283 -2.84 -21.95 11.69
CA GLN A 283 -4.05 -21.50 12.38
C GLN A 283 -5.22 -21.28 11.42
N PHE A 284 -4.94 -20.92 10.16
CA PHE A 284 -5.96 -20.39 9.23
C PHE A 284 -5.91 -20.99 7.82
N ALA A 285 -5.08 -22.01 7.53
CA ALA A 285 -5.03 -22.60 6.18
C ALA A 285 -6.36 -23.19 5.69
N THR A 286 -7.24 -23.58 6.61
CA THR A 286 -8.57 -24.10 6.28
C THR A 286 -9.65 -23.04 6.25
N TRP A 287 -9.29 -21.78 6.48
CA TRP A 287 -10.29 -20.73 6.59
C TRP A 287 -10.75 -20.35 5.19
N PRO A 288 -12.06 -20.48 4.88
CA PRO A 288 -12.53 -20.49 3.49
C PRO A 288 -12.54 -19.11 2.82
N HIS A 289 -12.06 -18.07 3.50
CA HIS A 289 -12.12 -16.69 3.03
C HIS A 289 -10.73 -16.08 3.07
N ALA A 290 -10.39 -15.39 1.97
CA ALA A 290 -9.17 -14.61 1.90
C ALA A 290 -9.32 -13.40 2.83
N VAL A 291 -8.73 -13.50 4.01
CA VAL A 291 -8.45 -12.34 4.87
C VAL A 291 -7.00 -11.96 4.62
N GLU A 292 -6.79 -10.73 4.16
CA GLU A 292 -5.45 -10.20 3.95
C GLU A 292 -4.83 -9.81 5.29
N LEU A 293 -3.62 -10.26 5.56
CA LEU A 293 -2.80 -9.74 6.64
C LEU A 293 -1.88 -8.67 6.05
N ALA A 294 -2.02 -7.43 6.49
CA ALA A 294 -1.27 -6.30 5.95
C ALA A 294 -0.38 -5.67 7.03
N PHE A 295 0.92 -5.57 6.75
CA PHE A 295 1.81 -4.69 7.50
C PHE A 295 1.69 -3.28 6.95
N THR A 296 1.13 -2.37 7.74
CA THR A 296 0.76 -1.03 7.25
C THR A 296 1.72 0.06 7.71
N GLY A 297 2.57 -0.20 8.72
CA GLY A 297 3.44 0.81 9.35
C GLY A 297 2.68 1.93 10.11
N THR A 298 1.40 2.13 9.80
CA THR A 298 0.44 3.05 10.41
C THR A 298 -0.80 2.28 10.88
N TRP A 299 -1.58 2.84 11.81
CA TRP A 299 -2.86 2.23 12.23
C TRP A 299 -3.97 2.47 11.22
N ASN A 300 -3.86 3.56 10.45
CA ASN A 300 -4.61 3.73 9.23
C ASN A 300 -4.06 2.73 8.21
N VAL A 301 -4.82 1.67 7.92
CA VAL A 301 -4.68 1.05 6.59
C VAL A 301 -5.06 2.17 5.63
N PRO A 302 -4.21 2.57 4.68
CA PRO A 302 -4.47 3.73 3.84
C PRO A 302 -5.87 3.61 3.24
N SER A 303 -6.82 4.31 3.85
CA SER A 303 -8.03 4.72 3.19
C SER A 303 -7.54 5.75 2.20
N MET A 304 -7.02 5.26 1.08
CA MET A 304 -7.03 5.99 -0.17
C MET A 304 -8.52 6.22 -0.51
N ILE A 305 -9.18 7.07 0.28
CA ILE A 305 -10.12 8.04 -0.27
C ILE A 305 -9.18 9.03 -0.95
N VAL A 306 -8.69 8.63 -2.12
CA VAL A 306 -8.05 9.59 -3.01
C VAL A 306 -9.23 10.43 -3.45
N SER A 307 -9.35 11.62 -2.87
CA SER A 307 -10.11 12.68 -3.51
C SER A 307 -9.69 12.66 -4.98
N VAL A 308 -10.64 12.39 -5.88
CA VAL A 308 -10.39 12.34 -7.33
C VAL A 308 -9.76 13.66 -7.82
N ASP A 309 -9.81 14.73 -7.00
CA ASP A 309 -9.17 16.02 -7.25
C ASP A 309 -7.67 16.11 -6.93
N ASP A 310 -7.07 15.14 -6.22
CA ASP A 310 -5.64 15.16 -5.89
C ASP A 310 -4.73 14.53 -6.98
N ILE A 311 -5.31 14.06 -8.09
CA ILE A 311 -4.59 13.72 -9.32
C ILE A 311 -4.89 14.79 -10.37
N ARG A 312 -4.35 15.99 -10.17
CA ARG A 312 -4.21 16.94 -11.28
C ARG A 312 -2.86 16.68 -11.96
N VAL A 313 -2.95 16.15 -13.18
CA VAL A 313 -1.90 16.16 -14.21
C VAL A 313 -1.58 17.59 -14.61
#